data_AF-A0A7J9I399-F1
#
_entry.id   AF-A0A7J9I399-F1
#
_cell.length_a   1.000
_cell.length_b   1.000
_cell.length_c   1.000
_cell.angle_alpha   90.00
_cell.angle_beta   90.00
_cell.angle_gamma   90.00
#
_symmetry.space_group_name_H-M   'P 1'
#
loop_
_entity.id
_entity.type
_entity.pdbx_description
1 polymer ?
#
loop_
_entity_poly.entity_id
_entity_poly.type
_entity_poly.pdbx_seq_one_letter_code
_entity_poly.pdbx_strand_id
1 'polypeptide(L)' 'MLEKVLPHAMLKAKPNLESRIRTLKMDWATVYDLLSGKDNSSFGWDEHRQMVVAKDAIWNLYINIVEEIDAEDVATANNI' A
#
# COMPACT_ATOMS: atom_id res chain seq x y z
N MET A 1 27.14 2.36 11.64
CA MET A 1 27.35 3.20 10.45
C MET A 1 26.28 4.28 10.30
N LEU A 2 24.96 4.00 10.47
CA LEU A 2 23.93 5.06 10.46
C LEU A 2 24.01 6.06 11.63
N GLU A 3 24.20 5.59 12.88
CA GLU A 3 24.33 6.49 14.05
C GLU A 3 25.51 7.48 13.95
N LYS A 4 26.55 7.15 13.18
CA LYS A 4 27.67 8.08 12.95
C LYS A 4 27.34 9.19 11.94
N VAL A 5 26.47 8.88 10.97
CA VAL A 5 26.06 9.81 9.89
C VAL A 5 24.88 10.67 10.35
N LEU A 6 23.99 10.13 11.18
CA LEU A 6 22.80 10.79 11.71
C LEU A 6 22.66 10.57 13.23
N PRO A 7 23.54 11.17 14.04
CA PRO A 7 23.64 10.88 15.48
C PRO A 7 22.40 11.29 16.29
N HIS A 8 21.64 12.29 15.84
CA HIS A 8 20.44 12.78 16.54
C HIS A 8 19.13 12.16 16.06
N ALA A 9 19.16 11.33 15.00
CA ALA A 9 17.96 10.72 14.47
C ALA A 9 17.45 9.55 15.34
N MET A 10 18.26 9.08 16.31
CA MET A 10 17.97 7.92 17.16
C MET A 10 17.62 6.64 16.36
N LEU A 11 18.09 6.54 15.11
CA LEU A 11 17.75 5.44 14.20
C LEU A 11 18.74 4.28 14.34
N LYS A 12 18.26 3.15 14.86
CA LYS A 12 19.00 1.88 14.82
C LYS A 12 18.97 1.30 13.41
N ALA A 13 20.13 0.93 12.86
CA ALA A 13 20.24 0.47 11.48
C ALA A 13 19.34 -0.75 11.17
N LYS A 14 19.43 -1.82 11.95
CA LYS A 14 18.70 -3.08 11.70
C LYS A 14 17.16 -2.93 11.73
N PRO A 15 16.52 -2.48 12.82
CA PRO A 15 15.06 -2.40 12.89
C PRO A 15 14.48 -1.34 11.92
N ASN A 16 15.23 -0.27 11.61
CA ASN A 16 14.79 0.69 10.58
C ASN A 16 14.79 0.08 9.18
N LEU A 17 15.82 -0.70 8.83
CA LEU A 17 15.85 -1.40 7.55
C LEU A 17 14.74 -2.44 7.46
N GLU A 18 14.49 -3.20 8.53
CA GLU A 18 13.38 -4.16 8.59
C GLU A 18 12.02 -3.48 8.42
N SER A 19 11.79 -2.35 9.10
CA SER A 19 10.56 -1.57 8.96
C SER A 19 10.38 -1.06 7.53
N ARG A 20 11.43 -0.49 6.92
CA ARG A 20 11.37 0.00 5.53
C ARG A 20 11.11 -1.12 4.53
N ILE A 21 11.74 -2.28 4.70
CA ILE A 21 11.50 -3.45 3.84
C ILE A 21 10.06 -3.94 3.97
N ARG A 22 9.51 -3.95 5.19
CA ARG A 22 8.09 -4.31 5.41
C ARG A 22 7.18 -3.35 4.66
N THR A 23 7.36 -2.04 4.82
CA THR A 23 6.55 -1.03 4.10
C THR A 23 6.65 -1.20 2.59
N LEU A 24 7.86 -1.33 2.04
CA LEU A 24 8.06 -1.53 0.60
C LEU A 24 7.39 -2.80 0.06
N LYS A 25 7.38 -3.89 0.84
CA LYS A 25 6.68 -5.12 0.47
C LYS A 25 5.16 -4.92 0.45
N MET A 26 4.61 -4.16 1.41
CA MET A 26 3.18 -3.86 1.45
C MET A 26 2.79 -2.97 0.27
N ASP A 27 3.53 -1.89 0.02
CA ASP A 27 3.28 -1.00 -1.12
C ASP A 27 3.35 -1.75 -2.46
N TRP A 28 4.35 -2.62 -2.62
CA TRP A 28 4.50 -3.45 -3.81
C TRP A 28 3.31 -4.40 -4.00
N ALA A 29 2.85 -5.05 -2.92
CA ALA A 29 1.69 -5.94 -2.98
C ALA A 29 0.43 -5.17 -3.41
N THR A 30 0.20 -3.98 -2.84
CA THR A 30 -0.93 -3.12 -3.23
C THR A 30 -0.87 -2.75 -4.71
N VAL A 31 0.29 -2.30 -5.22
CA VAL A 31 0.45 -1.99 -6.65
C VAL A 31 0.26 -3.22 -7.52
N TYR A 32 0.82 -4.37 -7.10
CA TYR A 32 0.68 -5.62 -7.81
C TYR A 32 -0.78 -6.07 -7.91
N ASP A 33 -1.54 -6.00 -6.83
CA ASP A 33 -2.96 -6.37 -6.79
C ASP A 33 -3.81 -5.43 -7.64
N LEU A 34 -3.54 -4.12 -7.59
CA LEU A 34 -4.20 -3.14 -8.43
C LEU A 34 -3.99 -3.46 -9.92
N LEU A 35 -2.77 -3.81 -10.33
CA LEU A 35 -2.42 -4.07 -11.73
C LEU A 35 -2.75 -5.49 -12.21
N SER A 36 -2.74 -6.47 -11.32
CA SER A 36 -2.90 -7.90 -11.61
C SER A 36 -4.28 -8.44 -11.23
N GLY A 37 -5.20 -7.56 -10.83
CA GLY A 37 -6.57 -7.90 -10.44
C GLY A 37 -7.25 -8.81 -11.46
N LYS A 38 -7.97 -9.81 -10.94
CA LYS A 38 -8.69 -10.81 -11.72
C LYS A 38 -9.68 -10.10 -12.67
N ASP A 39 -9.68 -10.52 -13.93
CA ASP A 39 -10.52 -9.98 -15.03
C ASP A 39 -10.10 -8.61 -15.60
N ASN A 40 -8.81 -8.45 -15.95
CA ASN A 40 -8.25 -7.25 -16.57
C ASN A 40 -8.48 -5.99 -15.73
N SER A 41 -7.67 -5.86 -14.68
CA SER A 41 -7.42 -4.61 -13.95
C SER A 41 -7.79 -3.38 -14.79
N SER A 42 -8.76 -2.60 -14.30
CA SER A 42 -9.09 -1.28 -14.88
C SER A 42 -8.03 -0.22 -14.53
N PHE A 43 -7.00 -0.61 -13.77
CA PHE A 43 -5.81 0.17 -13.48
C PHE A 43 -4.69 -0.14 -14.49
N GLY A 44 -3.98 0.91 -14.89
CA GLY A 44 -2.78 0.82 -15.70
C GLY A 44 -1.56 1.37 -14.96
N TRP A 45 -0.39 1.19 -15.55
CA TRP A 45 0.87 1.77 -15.09
C TRP A 45 1.31 2.88 -16.05
N ASP A 46 1.59 4.07 -15.52
CA ASP A 46 2.18 5.16 -16.29
C ASP A 46 3.71 5.07 -16.18
N GLU A 47 4.36 4.64 -17.26
CA GLU A 47 5.81 4.49 -17.32
C GLU A 47 6.58 5.82 -17.18
N HIS A 48 5.98 6.95 -17.53
CA HIS A 48 6.65 8.25 -17.42
C HIS A 48 6.58 8.80 -16.01
N ARG A 49 5.44 8.58 -15.34
CA ARG A 49 5.18 9.07 -13.98
C ARG A 49 5.54 8.05 -12.90
N GLN A 50 5.81 6.81 -13.29
CA GLN A 50 6.10 5.68 -12.42
C GLN A 50 5.01 5.51 -11.34
N MET A 51 3.75 5.49 -11.76
CA MET A 51 2.61 5.38 -10.86
C MET A 51 1.42 4.65 -11.48
N VAL A 52 0.54 4.13 -10.61
CA VAL A 52 -0.75 3.54 -11.02
C VAL A 52 -1.69 4.64 -11.47
N VAL A 53 -2.38 4.42 -12.59
CA VAL A 53 -3.35 5.34 -13.19
C VAL A 53 -4.65 4.62 -13.52
N ALA A 54 -5.77 5.32 -13.36
CA ALA A 54 -7.11 4.87 -13.75
C ALA A 54 -8.02 6.08 -13.92
N LYS A 55 -9.22 5.86 -14.47
CA LYS A 55 -10.27 6.89 -14.48
C LYS A 55 -10.77 7.16 -13.06
N ASP A 56 -11.21 8.39 -12.77
CA ASP A 56 -11.74 8.76 -11.46
C ASP A 56 -12.87 7.84 -10.98
N ALA A 57 -13.74 7.40 -11.89
CA ALA A 57 -14.82 6.46 -11.56
C ALA A 57 -14.29 5.11 -11.03
N ILE A 58 -13.14 4.64 -11.53
CA ILE A 58 -12.49 3.40 -11.08
C ILE A 58 -11.84 3.61 -9.71
N TRP A 59 -11.16 4.75 -9.50
CA TRP A 59 -10.62 5.11 -8.18
C TRP A 59 -11.71 5.20 -7.12
N ASN A 60 -12.83 5.88 -7.43
CA ASN A 60 -13.95 6.02 -6.50
C ASN A 60 -14.59 4.66 -6.17
N LEU A 61 -14.76 3.78 -7.17
CA LEU A 61 -15.28 2.43 -6.93
C LEU A 61 -14.35 1.62 -6.02
N TYR A 62 -13.04 1.67 -6.28
CA TYR A 62 -12.05 0.96 -5.45
C TYR A 62 -12.05 1.46 -4.01
N ILE A 63 -12.04 2.78 -3.80
CA ILE A 63 -12.08 3.38 -2.46
C ILE A 63 -13.33 2.95 -1.71
N ASN A 64 -14.51 3.01 -2.35
CA ASN A 64 -15.76 2.57 -1.73
C ASN A 64 -15.73 1.09 -1.32
N ILE A 65 -15.15 0.21 -2.16
CA ILE A 65 -15.01 -1.21 -1.84
C ILE A 65 -14.09 -1.41 -0.62
N VAL A 66 -12.96 -0.70 -0.57
CA VAL A 66 -12.04 -0.78 0.56
C VAL A 66 -12.70 -0.28 1.85
N GLU A 67 -13.43 0.83 1.79
CA GLU A 67 -14.22 1.33 2.92
C GLU A 67 -15.30 0.34 3.38
N GLU A 68 -15.95 -0.36 2.44
CA GLU A 68 -16.96 -1.39 2.74
C GLU A 68 -16.34 -2.63 3.40
N ILE A 69 -15.17 -3.09 2.93
CA ILE A 69 -14.40 -4.19 3.55
C ILE A 69 -14.02 -3.83 4.98
N ASP A 70 -13.49 -2.62 5.20
CA ASP A 70 -13.13 -2.14 6.53
C ASP A 70 -14.36 -2.07 7.47
N ALA A 71 -15.55 -1.75 6.93
CA ALA A 71 -16.78 -1.74 7.69
C ALA A 71 -17.31 -3.15 8.01
N GLU A 72 -17.18 -4.12 7.10
CA GLU A 72 -17.58 -5.52 7.31
C GLU A 72 -16.68 -6.25 8.31
N ASP A 73 -15.37 -6.00 8.29
CA ASP A 73 -14.43 -6.55 9.26
C ASP A 73 -14.73 -6.04 10.68
N VAL A 74 -15.11 -4.76 10.81
CA VAL A 74 -15.58 -4.18 12.08
C VAL A 74 -16.93 -4.76 12.51
N ALA A 75 -17.87 -4.96 11.58
CA ALA A 75 -19.18 -5.55 11.89
C ALA A 75 -19.06 -7.03 12.32
N THR A 76 -18.13 -7.77 11.74
CA THR A 76 -17.87 -9.19 12.09
C THR A 76 -17.15 -9.31 13.42
N ALA A 77 -16.18 -8.43 13.69
CA ALA A 77 -15.45 -8.39 14.96
C ALA A 77 -16.34 -8.00 16.16
N ASN A 78 -17.41 -7.24 15.94
CA ASN A 78 -18.33 -6.80 16.99
C ASN A 78 -19.52 -7.75 17.23
N ASN A 79 -19.66 -8.81 16.43
CA ASN A 79 -20.72 -9.82 16.57
C ASN A 79 -20.22 -11.17 17.14
N ILE A 80 -19.03 -11.19 17.74
CA ILE A 80 -18.43 -12.31 18.50
C ILE A 80 -18.16 -11.82 19.93
#